data_AF-A0A6I3QXG2-F1
#
_entry.id   AF-A0A6I3QXG2-F1
#
_cell.length_a   1.000
_cell.length_b   1.000
_cell.length_c   1.000
_cell.angle_alpha   90.00
_cell.angle_beta   90.00
_cell.angle_gamma   90.00
#
_symmetry.space_group_name_H-M   'P 1'
#
loop_
_entity.id
_entity.type
_entity.pdbx_description
1 polymer ?
#
loop_
_entity_poly.entity_id
_entity_poly.type
_entity_poly.pdbx_seq_one_letter_code
_entity_poly.pdbx_strand_id
1 'polypeptide(L)'
;MERKVLPLRNQAQLFDEALADRLDNLLPQLMKRQNISMWIVMNREYNEDPVYLSMVPALARYARRLSCLIFYRTEDDHVTRYCLGNDRDFKGMYTVIPWAPPTDRMALLRETIEKLDPSNIALDFCAENQFADGLSKGIYDMFAAAMTPKILSKVISAEHIVTDWLQTRTRQELVRYRAVNCLAQEIIEEAFSSRVITPGVTTTTDVEWFLMEAVSLQGLECWFTPTVDLQRKFNPSGRIRDEIILPGDILHCDFGLKYMGLCTDTQRIFYVPYAGETEPPAYLQRAYEKTLRFMDIVAENCITGRTGDEILVKSVQQAEDEGLRPHLYTHPIGVHGHAAGPTIGLYYKDGPVGGMGEYPLYPNTCYALELNTKVSIPEWKDEEVWIMREETVCFKRDGELEYLMEDHDVFKLVK
;
A
#
# COMPACT_ATOMS: atom_id res chain seq x y z
N MET A 1 -14.91 -4.14 -22.73
CA MET A 1 -13.79 -3.20 -22.49
C MET A 1 -12.58 -3.69 -23.29
N GLU A 2 -11.90 -2.82 -24.05
CA GLU A 2 -10.63 -3.18 -24.70
C GLU A 2 -9.53 -3.34 -23.63
N ARG A 3 -8.55 -4.21 -23.87
CA ARG A 3 -7.47 -4.43 -22.92
C ARG A 3 -6.51 -3.23 -22.94
N LYS A 4 -6.40 -2.52 -21.81
CA LYS A 4 -5.59 -1.32 -21.64
C LYS A 4 -4.24 -1.58 -20.95
N VAL A 5 -4.04 -2.77 -20.40
CA VAL A 5 -2.79 -3.15 -19.71
C VAL A 5 -1.68 -3.53 -20.70
N LEU A 6 -0.44 -3.24 -20.32
CA LEU A 6 0.76 -3.64 -21.05
C LEU A 6 0.84 -5.16 -21.27
N PRO A 7 1.50 -5.63 -22.36
CA PRO A 7 1.84 -7.04 -22.51
C PRO A 7 2.69 -7.55 -21.34
N LEU A 8 2.51 -8.82 -20.94
CA LEU A 8 3.18 -9.42 -19.78
C LEU A 8 4.72 -9.30 -19.82
N ARG A 9 5.32 -9.37 -21.02
CA ARG A 9 6.77 -9.20 -21.20
C ARG A 9 7.24 -7.80 -20.82
N ASN A 10 6.48 -6.77 -21.20
CA ASN A 10 6.78 -5.37 -20.88
C ASN A 10 6.57 -5.11 -19.38
N GLN A 11 5.51 -5.70 -18.79
CA GLN A 11 5.29 -5.61 -17.35
C GLN A 11 6.49 -6.20 -16.56
N ALA A 12 6.94 -7.40 -16.94
CA ALA A 12 8.10 -8.05 -16.32
C ALA A 12 9.37 -7.22 -16.48
N GLN A 13 9.61 -6.64 -17.66
CA GLN A 13 10.75 -5.77 -17.90
C GLN A 13 10.73 -4.54 -16.98
N LEU A 14 9.62 -3.81 -16.90
CA LEU A 14 9.50 -2.63 -16.04
C LEU A 14 9.64 -2.96 -14.56
N PHE A 15 9.14 -4.12 -14.14
CA PHE A 15 9.32 -4.59 -12.76
C PHE A 15 10.80 -4.89 -12.46
N ASP A 16 11.48 -5.60 -13.36
CA ASP A 16 12.88 -6.00 -13.18
C ASP A 16 13.85 -4.80 -13.24
N GLU A 17 13.59 -3.82 -14.10
CA GLU A 17 14.35 -2.57 -14.16
C GLU A 17 14.22 -1.77 -12.85
N ALA A 18 13.00 -1.64 -12.33
CA ALA A 18 12.76 -0.99 -11.04
C ALA A 18 13.40 -1.77 -9.87
N LEU A 19 13.33 -3.10 -9.89
CA LEU A 19 13.99 -3.94 -8.88
C LEU A 19 15.52 -3.76 -8.91
N ALA A 20 16.13 -3.73 -10.10
CA ALA A 20 17.57 -3.50 -10.23
C ALA A 20 17.98 -2.15 -9.62
N ASP A 21 17.26 -1.07 -9.94
CA ASP A 21 17.47 0.25 -9.36
C ASP A 21 17.35 0.23 -7.83
N ARG A 22 16.33 -0.45 -7.29
CA ARG A 22 16.15 -0.59 -5.84
C ARG A 22 17.30 -1.35 -5.18
N LEU A 23 17.73 -2.46 -5.78
CA LEU A 23 18.82 -3.26 -5.22
C LEU A 23 20.17 -2.54 -5.31
N ASP A 24 20.44 -1.78 -6.37
CA ASP A 24 21.71 -1.10 -6.59
C ASP A 24 21.79 0.24 -5.82
N ASN A 25 20.69 0.98 -5.72
CA ASN A 25 20.69 2.36 -5.20
C ASN A 25 19.98 2.50 -3.86
N LEU A 26 18.83 1.85 -3.66
CA LEU A 26 18.03 2.01 -2.43
C LEU A 26 18.55 1.12 -1.29
N LEU A 27 18.73 -0.17 -1.54
CA LEU A 27 19.12 -1.15 -0.51
C LEU A 27 20.38 -0.75 0.27
N PRO A 28 21.49 -0.28 -0.36
CA PRO A 28 22.67 0.17 0.38
C PRO A 28 22.37 1.32 1.35
N GLN A 29 21.55 2.28 0.93
CA GLN A 29 21.15 3.42 1.77
C GLN A 29 20.33 2.95 2.98
N LEU A 30 19.41 2.00 2.77
CA LEU A 30 18.57 1.45 3.85
C LEU A 30 19.41 0.65 4.85
N MET A 31 20.26 -0.26 4.37
CA MET A 31 21.16 -1.03 5.24
C MET A 31 22.10 -0.13 6.05
N LYS A 32 22.62 0.93 5.43
CA LYS A 32 23.43 1.93 6.13
C LYS A 32 22.64 2.68 7.19
N ARG A 33 21.45 3.20 6.85
CA ARG A 33 20.59 3.95 7.76
C ARG A 33 20.18 3.13 8.98
N GLN A 34 19.85 1.86 8.77
CA GLN A 34 19.45 0.94 9.85
C GLN A 34 20.65 0.28 10.56
N ASN A 35 21.88 0.63 10.19
CA ASN A 35 23.12 0.02 10.71
C ASN A 35 23.12 -1.52 10.63
N ILE A 36 22.65 -2.07 9.51
CA ILE A 36 22.61 -3.51 9.26
C ILE A 36 23.81 -3.91 8.41
N SER A 37 24.56 -4.92 8.88
CA SER A 37 25.69 -5.49 8.15
C SER A 37 25.26 -6.68 7.30
N MET A 38 24.34 -7.50 7.81
CA MET A 38 23.77 -8.60 7.04
C MET A 38 22.27 -8.68 7.24
N TRP A 39 21.52 -8.82 6.15
CA TRP A 39 20.08 -9.11 6.18
C TRP A 39 19.83 -10.43 5.43
N ILE A 40 19.11 -11.36 6.05
CA ILE A 40 18.81 -12.67 5.47
C ILE A 40 17.29 -12.87 5.40
N VAL A 41 16.76 -12.98 4.18
CA VAL A 41 15.35 -13.30 3.92
C VAL A 41 15.26 -14.78 3.62
N MET A 42 14.73 -15.57 4.56
CA MET A 42 14.59 -17.02 4.43
C MET A 42 13.14 -17.41 4.13
N ASN A 43 12.96 -18.22 3.09
CA ASN A 43 11.64 -18.53 2.55
C ASN A 43 11.41 -20.03 2.47
N ARG A 44 10.16 -20.42 2.63
CA ARG A 44 9.68 -21.75 2.26
C ARG A 44 8.72 -21.60 1.10
N GLU A 45 8.84 -22.48 0.11
CA GLU A 45 7.91 -22.54 -1.03
C GLU A 45 6.45 -22.56 -0.55
N TYR A 46 5.66 -21.62 -1.06
CA TYR A 46 4.26 -21.34 -0.69
C TYR A 46 4.03 -20.75 0.71
N ASN A 47 5.10 -20.40 1.41
CA ASN A 47 5.10 -19.63 2.64
C ASN A 47 6.29 -18.67 2.61
N GLU A 48 6.33 -17.86 1.56
CA GLU A 48 7.30 -16.80 1.35
C GLU A 48 7.17 -15.73 2.43
N ASP A 49 8.29 -15.13 2.78
CA ASP A 49 8.31 -13.90 3.55
C ASP A 49 7.53 -12.81 2.79
N PRO A 50 6.70 -11.99 3.45
CA PRO A 50 5.95 -10.91 2.79
C PRO A 50 6.82 -9.96 1.96
N VAL A 51 8.11 -9.81 2.29
CA VAL A 51 9.03 -8.98 1.52
C VAL A 51 9.56 -9.67 0.26
N TYR A 52 9.62 -11.00 0.22
CA TYR A 52 10.42 -11.76 -0.76
C TYR A 52 10.05 -11.47 -2.21
N LEU A 53 8.76 -11.47 -2.55
CA LEU A 53 8.31 -11.25 -3.93
C LEU A 53 8.59 -9.83 -4.45
N SER A 54 8.88 -8.88 -3.55
CA SER A 54 9.35 -7.54 -3.92
C SER A 54 10.86 -7.47 -4.16
N MET A 55 11.61 -8.54 -3.87
CA MET A 55 13.07 -8.60 -3.95
C MET A 55 13.59 -9.50 -5.07
N VAL A 56 12.73 -10.25 -5.74
CA VAL A 56 13.12 -11.17 -6.81
C VAL A 56 12.50 -10.76 -8.15
N PRO A 57 13.13 -11.06 -9.30
CA PRO A 57 12.57 -10.66 -10.60
C PRO A 57 11.18 -11.23 -10.85
N ALA A 58 10.43 -10.60 -11.76
CA ALA A 58 9.03 -10.89 -12.04
C ALA A 58 8.74 -12.36 -12.44
N LEU A 59 9.75 -13.10 -12.91
CA LEU A 59 9.63 -14.51 -13.26
C LEU A 59 9.94 -15.48 -12.10
N ALA A 60 10.56 -15.00 -11.03
CA ALA A 60 10.75 -15.75 -9.79
C ALA A 60 9.46 -15.75 -8.96
N ARG A 61 8.43 -16.44 -9.45
CA ARG A 61 7.06 -16.37 -8.92
C ARG A 61 6.87 -16.93 -7.52
N TYR A 62 7.76 -17.82 -7.07
CA TYR A 62 7.70 -18.48 -5.77
C TYR A 62 9.11 -18.71 -5.25
N ALA A 63 9.26 -18.87 -3.94
CA ALA A 63 10.45 -19.49 -3.39
C ALA A 63 10.48 -20.97 -3.83
N ARG A 64 11.69 -21.54 -3.98
CA ARG A 64 11.85 -22.93 -4.43
C ARG A 64 12.45 -23.74 -3.29
N ARG A 65 11.62 -24.57 -2.64
CA ARG A 65 11.96 -25.26 -1.38
C ARG A 65 12.38 -24.25 -0.31
N LEU A 66 13.59 -24.35 0.24
CA LEU A 66 14.16 -23.38 1.19
C LEU A 66 15.05 -22.38 0.44
N SER A 67 14.56 -21.18 0.13
CA SER A 67 15.36 -20.15 -0.54
C SER A 67 15.88 -19.13 0.48
N CYS A 68 17.13 -18.70 0.35
CA CYS A 68 17.67 -17.62 1.18
C CYS A 68 18.23 -16.52 0.27
N LEU A 69 17.76 -15.28 0.45
CA LEU A 69 18.45 -14.09 -0.03
C LEU A 69 19.35 -13.59 1.10
N ILE A 70 20.59 -13.24 0.77
CA ILE A 70 21.55 -12.70 1.74
C ILE A 70 22.08 -11.39 1.20
N PHE A 71 21.91 -10.32 1.96
CA PHE A 71 22.43 -9.00 1.66
C PHE A 71 23.54 -8.70 2.66
N TYR A 72 24.75 -8.45 2.18
CA TYR A 72 25.90 -8.16 3.02
C TYR A 72 26.46 -6.79 2.66
N ARG A 73 26.42 -5.86 3.62
CA ARG A 73 27.00 -4.53 3.51
C ARG A 73 28.42 -4.56 4.07
N THR A 74 29.40 -4.22 3.24
CA THR A 74 30.80 -4.06 3.62
C THR A 74 31.04 -2.70 4.31
N GLU A 75 32.23 -2.51 4.89
CA GLU A 75 32.59 -1.28 5.60
C GLU A 75 32.60 -0.02 4.70
N ASP A 76 32.79 -0.18 3.39
CA ASP A 76 32.71 0.88 2.38
C ASP A 76 31.29 1.11 1.84
N ASP A 77 30.27 0.60 2.55
CA ASP A 77 28.84 0.69 2.22
C ASP A 77 28.42 0.00 0.91
N HIS A 78 29.29 -0.79 0.29
CA HIS A 78 28.90 -1.65 -0.83
C HIS A 78 28.04 -2.82 -0.35
N VAL A 79 26.96 -3.14 -1.06
CA VAL A 79 26.11 -4.29 -0.74
C VAL A 79 26.33 -5.40 -1.76
N THR A 80 26.88 -6.52 -1.31
CA THR A 80 26.87 -7.75 -2.09
C THR A 80 25.59 -8.54 -1.81
N ARG A 81 24.96 -9.01 -2.88
CA ARG A 81 23.68 -9.74 -2.86
C ARG A 81 23.94 -11.19 -3.24
N TYR A 82 23.49 -12.12 -2.42
CA TYR A 82 23.60 -13.54 -2.68
C TYR A 82 22.23 -14.22 -2.69
N CYS A 83 22.12 -15.27 -3.49
CA CYS A 83 21.04 -16.24 -3.37
C CYS A 83 21.62 -17.62 -3.09
N LEU A 84 21.11 -18.29 -2.05
CA LEU A 84 21.55 -19.64 -1.70
C LEU A 84 20.71 -20.65 -2.49
N GLY A 85 21.36 -21.41 -3.37
CA GLY A 85 20.72 -22.44 -4.17
C GLY A 85 20.88 -22.23 -5.67
N ASN A 86 19.80 -21.85 -6.35
CA ASN A 86 19.79 -21.54 -7.78
C ASN A 86 19.26 -20.13 -8.04
N ASP A 87 19.55 -19.63 -9.24
CA ASP A 87 19.28 -18.25 -9.67
C ASP A 87 18.59 -18.20 -11.04
N ARG A 88 17.97 -19.31 -11.47
CA ARG A 88 17.48 -19.49 -12.85
C ARG A 88 16.72 -18.28 -13.38
N ASP A 89 15.94 -17.65 -12.51
CA ASP A 89 15.04 -16.55 -12.84
C ASP A 89 15.53 -15.19 -12.31
N PHE A 90 16.75 -15.12 -11.74
CA PHE A 90 17.28 -13.96 -11.02
C PHE A 90 18.06 -12.98 -11.91
N LYS A 91 18.27 -13.33 -13.19
CA LYS A 91 18.84 -12.44 -14.23
C LYS A 91 20.18 -11.79 -13.86
N GLY A 92 21.01 -12.48 -13.07
CA GLY A 92 22.31 -11.98 -12.62
C GLY A 92 22.25 -10.88 -11.56
N MET A 93 21.07 -10.57 -10.99
CA MET A 93 20.94 -9.59 -9.90
C MET A 93 21.54 -10.06 -8.57
N TYR A 94 21.83 -11.36 -8.45
CA TYR A 94 22.35 -12.00 -7.25
C TYR A 94 23.55 -12.88 -7.60
N THR A 95 24.53 -12.94 -6.70
CA THR A 95 25.62 -13.91 -6.76
C THR A 95 25.15 -15.24 -6.19
N VAL A 96 25.22 -16.31 -6.98
CA VAL A 96 24.76 -17.63 -6.53
C VAL A 96 25.76 -18.23 -5.56
N ILE A 97 25.27 -18.65 -4.40
CA ILE A 97 25.96 -19.60 -3.53
C ILE A 97 25.41 -20.98 -3.89
N PRO A 98 26.13 -21.77 -4.70
CA PRO A 98 25.61 -23.00 -5.26
C PRO A 98 25.40 -24.02 -4.15
N TRP A 99 24.22 -24.64 -4.15
CA TRP A 99 23.90 -25.74 -3.24
C TRP A 99 23.58 -27.00 -4.05
N ALA A 100 24.20 -28.11 -3.66
CA ALA A 100 23.89 -29.43 -4.18
C ALA A 100 23.96 -30.47 -3.05
N PRO A 101 23.07 -31.49 -3.06
CA PRO A 101 23.22 -32.66 -2.19
C PRO A 101 24.61 -33.31 -2.37
N PRO A 102 25.22 -33.86 -1.31
CA PRO A 102 24.66 -34.07 0.03
C PRO A 102 24.86 -32.91 1.02
N THR A 103 25.32 -31.73 0.56
CA THR A 103 25.62 -30.58 1.42
C THR A 103 24.37 -30.12 2.19
N ASP A 104 24.48 -29.90 3.50
CA ASP A 104 23.38 -29.32 4.28
C ASP A 104 23.24 -27.82 3.98
N ARG A 105 22.01 -27.36 3.79
CA ARG A 105 21.73 -25.98 3.35
C ARG A 105 22.02 -24.96 4.45
N MET A 106 21.73 -25.29 5.71
CA MET A 106 21.98 -24.40 6.83
C MET A 106 23.45 -24.38 7.23
N ALA A 107 24.17 -25.50 7.08
CA ALA A 107 25.62 -25.54 7.22
C ALA A 107 26.31 -24.61 6.20
N LEU A 108 25.88 -24.64 4.94
CA LEU A 108 26.39 -23.73 3.90
C LEU A 108 26.08 -22.26 4.21
N LEU A 109 24.89 -21.97 4.75
CA LEU A 109 24.53 -20.64 5.23
C LEU A 109 25.46 -20.20 6.39
N ARG A 110 25.71 -21.08 7.36
CA ARG A 110 26.63 -20.81 8.47
C ARG A 110 28.03 -20.48 7.95
N GLU A 111 28.59 -21.32 7.08
CA GLU A 111 29.92 -21.10 6.50
C GLU A 111 30.00 -19.77 5.74
N THR A 112 28.92 -19.39 5.05
CA THR A 112 28.81 -18.08 4.39
C THR A 112 28.86 -16.94 5.40
N ILE A 113 28.09 -17.03 6.49
CA ILE A 113 28.07 -16.04 7.56
C ILE A 113 29.44 -15.94 8.23
N GLU A 114 30.11 -17.07 8.51
CA GLU A 114 31.44 -17.10 9.13
C GLU A 114 32.50 -16.48 8.23
N LYS A 115 32.43 -16.71 6.92
CA LYS A 115 33.34 -16.13 5.94
C LYS A 115 33.17 -14.61 5.81
N LEU A 116 31.93 -14.12 5.87
CA LEU A 116 31.62 -12.69 5.75
C LEU A 116 31.76 -11.94 7.08
N ASP A 117 31.67 -12.63 8.22
CA ASP A 117 31.78 -12.14 9.61
C ASP A 117 31.07 -10.78 9.88
N PRO A 118 29.76 -10.65 9.60
CA PRO A 118 29.04 -9.39 9.78
C PRO A 118 28.98 -8.99 11.27
N SER A 119 28.88 -7.69 11.60
CA SER A 119 28.74 -7.28 13.01
C SER A 119 27.35 -7.55 13.59
N ASN A 120 26.30 -7.55 12.76
CA ASN A 120 24.93 -7.94 13.12
C ASN A 120 24.23 -8.64 11.95
N ILE A 121 23.19 -9.41 12.25
CA ILE A 121 22.42 -10.22 11.30
C ILE A 121 20.94 -9.96 11.53
N ALA A 122 20.30 -9.23 10.62
CA ALA A 122 18.87 -8.97 10.63
C ALA A 122 18.11 -10.16 10.03
N LEU A 123 17.10 -10.64 10.74
CA LEU A 123 16.15 -11.67 10.30
C LEU A 123 14.71 -11.17 10.44
N ASP A 124 13.83 -11.63 9.55
CA ASP A 124 12.45 -11.15 9.42
C ASP A 124 11.51 -11.78 10.47
N PHE A 125 11.72 -11.44 11.76
CA PHE A 125 10.79 -11.72 12.85
C PHE A 125 10.36 -10.43 13.56
N CYS A 126 9.07 -10.30 13.87
CA CYS A 126 8.53 -9.17 14.65
C CYS A 126 7.15 -9.52 15.24
N ALA A 127 6.88 -9.10 16.48
CA ALA A 127 5.58 -9.37 17.11
C ALA A 127 4.44 -8.47 16.60
N GLU A 128 4.76 -7.24 16.18
CA GLU A 128 3.76 -6.20 15.89
C GLU A 128 3.74 -5.78 14.41
N ASN A 129 4.73 -6.24 13.62
CA ASN A 129 4.85 -5.94 12.19
C ASN A 129 4.74 -7.20 11.34
N GLN A 130 3.54 -7.48 10.85
CA GLN A 130 3.27 -8.64 10.00
C GLN A 130 4.16 -8.71 8.74
N PHE A 131 4.62 -7.57 8.21
CA PHE A 131 5.47 -7.57 7.01
C PHE A 131 6.87 -8.08 7.29
N ALA A 132 7.34 -7.94 8.53
CA ALA A 132 8.64 -8.36 9.00
C ALA A 132 8.57 -9.58 9.93
N ASP A 133 7.47 -10.35 9.87
CA ASP A 133 7.28 -11.60 10.62
C ASP A 133 7.13 -12.82 9.69
N GLY A 134 7.76 -12.77 8.52
CA GLY A 134 7.68 -13.85 7.53
C GLY A 134 8.59 -15.04 7.85
N LEU A 135 9.56 -14.89 8.76
CA LEU A 135 10.41 -15.99 9.21
C LEU A 135 9.61 -16.97 10.06
N SER A 136 9.02 -17.97 9.39
CA SER A 136 8.28 -19.02 10.09
C SER A 136 9.12 -19.68 11.19
N LYS A 137 8.47 -19.98 12.32
CA LYS A 137 9.12 -20.58 13.50
C LYS A 137 9.95 -21.82 13.16
N GLY A 138 9.47 -22.68 12.26
CA GLY A 138 10.20 -23.86 11.82
C GLY A 138 11.49 -23.56 11.08
N ILE A 139 11.56 -22.48 10.29
CA ILE A 139 12.80 -22.04 9.63
C ILE A 139 13.74 -21.41 10.66
N TYR A 140 13.22 -20.58 11.57
CA TYR A 140 14.02 -20.04 12.68
C TYR A 140 14.67 -21.15 13.51
N ASP A 141 13.93 -22.21 13.84
CA ASP A 141 14.48 -23.33 14.62
C ASP A 141 15.57 -24.09 13.87
N MET A 142 15.41 -24.29 12.54
CA MET A 142 16.47 -24.88 11.71
C MET A 142 17.71 -23.98 11.66
N PHE A 143 17.53 -22.66 11.52
CA PHE A 143 18.62 -21.69 11.56
C PHE A 143 19.32 -21.76 12.93
N ALA A 144 18.58 -21.65 14.02
CA ALA A 144 19.12 -21.61 15.38
C ALA A 144 19.88 -22.89 15.74
N ALA A 145 19.39 -24.06 15.32
CA ALA A 145 20.07 -25.33 15.53
C ALA A 145 21.39 -25.47 14.74
N ALA A 146 21.50 -24.81 13.59
CA ALA A 146 22.67 -24.90 12.72
C ALA A 146 23.76 -23.86 13.04
N MET A 147 23.41 -22.72 13.63
CA MET A 147 24.33 -21.61 13.89
C MET A 147 25.13 -21.77 15.19
N THR A 148 26.31 -21.17 15.23
CA THR A 148 27.14 -21.13 16.45
C THR A 148 26.61 -20.09 17.44
N PRO A 149 26.94 -20.20 18.75
CA PRO A 149 26.59 -19.16 19.73
C PRO A 149 27.09 -17.75 19.34
N LYS A 150 28.25 -17.66 18.67
CA LYS A 150 28.80 -16.40 18.16
C LYS A 150 27.86 -15.76 17.13
N ILE A 151 27.34 -16.54 16.17
CA ILE A 151 26.41 -16.04 15.15
C ILE A 151 25.08 -15.65 15.80
N LEU A 152 24.53 -16.49 16.68
CA LEU A 152 23.26 -16.23 17.34
C LEU A 152 23.28 -14.94 18.16
N SER A 153 24.41 -14.63 18.81
CA SER A 153 24.56 -13.37 19.58
C SER A 153 24.49 -12.09 18.74
N LYS A 154 24.58 -12.21 17.41
CA LYS A 154 24.52 -11.08 16.46
C LYS A 154 23.14 -10.89 15.82
N VAL A 155 22.18 -11.79 16.09
CA VAL A 155 20.85 -11.78 15.45
C VAL A 155 19.99 -10.66 16.03
N ILE A 156 19.38 -9.87 15.15
CA ILE A 156 18.43 -8.80 15.47
C ILE A 156 17.19 -8.91 14.57
N SER A 157 16.10 -8.24 14.94
CA SER A 157 14.92 -8.13 14.08
C SER A 157 15.21 -7.25 12.86
N ALA A 158 14.65 -7.63 11.71
CA ALA A 158 14.69 -6.86 10.47
C ALA A 158 13.50 -5.89 10.31
N GLU A 159 12.66 -5.71 11.34
CA GLU A 159 11.44 -4.90 11.29
C GLU A 159 11.56 -3.60 10.51
N HIS A 160 12.56 -2.78 10.88
CA HIS A 160 12.71 -1.46 10.27
C HIS A 160 13.24 -1.51 8.84
N ILE A 161 14.14 -2.44 8.48
CA ILE A 161 14.65 -2.53 7.09
C ILE A 161 13.60 -3.12 6.15
N VAL A 162 12.79 -4.07 6.63
CA VAL A 162 11.65 -4.60 5.87
C VAL A 162 10.62 -3.50 5.61
N THR A 163 10.27 -2.74 6.66
CA THR A 163 9.36 -1.59 6.54
C THR A 163 9.91 -0.57 5.56
N ASP A 164 11.18 -0.21 5.68
CA ASP A 164 11.85 0.75 4.82
C ASP A 164 11.91 0.34 3.36
N TRP A 165 12.20 -0.94 3.11
CA TRP A 165 12.18 -1.50 1.77
C TRP A 165 10.76 -1.41 1.21
N LEU A 166 9.76 -1.89 1.95
CA LEU A 166 8.38 -1.93 1.46
C LEU A 166 7.68 -0.57 1.39
N GLN A 167 8.10 0.44 2.14
CA GLN A 167 7.44 1.76 2.09
C GLN A 167 8.02 2.66 0.99
N THR A 168 9.34 2.63 0.81
CA THR A 168 10.05 3.64 0.00
C THR A 168 9.85 3.39 -1.48
N ARG A 169 9.37 4.39 -2.22
CA ARG A 169 9.25 4.36 -3.69
C ARG A 169 10.42 5.06 -4.37
N THR A 170 10.98 4.44 -5.41
CA THR A 170 11.92 5.14 -6.29
C THR A 170 11.18 6.03 -7.29
N ARG A 171 11.92 6.94 -7.95
CA ARG A 171 11.35 7.78 -9.01
C ARG A 171 10.73 6.96 -10.13
N GLN A 172 11.36 5.85 -10.53
CA GLN A 172 10.84 4.98 -11.57
C GLN A 172 9.51 4.33 -11.17
N GLU A 173 9.41 3.89 -9.91
CA GLU A 173 8.18 3.32 -9.37
C GLU A 173 7.05 4.35 -9.35
N LEU A 174 7.30 5.60 -8.93
CA LEU A 174 6.28 6.64 -8.89
C LEU A 174 5.72 6.98 -10.29
N VAL A 175 6.56 6.98 -11.33
CA VAL A 175 6.10 7.16 -12.71
C VAL A 175 5.15 6.04 -13.12
N ARG A 176 5.51 4.78 -12.84
CA ARG A 176 4.66 3.63 -13.09
C ARG A 176 3.37 3.67 -12.25
N TYR A 177 3.46 4.14 -11.01
CA TYR A 177 2.33 4.17 -10.10
C TYR A 177 1.23 5.11 -10.57
N ARG A 178 1.58 6.23 -11.21
CA ARG A 178 0.59 7.11 -11.86
C ARG A 178 -0.21 6.38 -12.94
N ALA A 179 0.44 5.56 -13.77
CA ALA A 179 -0.25 4.77 -14.78
C ALA A 179 -1.17 3.69 -14.16
N VAL A 180 -0.74 3.08 -13.05
CA VAL A 180 -1.55 2.09 -12.31
C VAL A 180 -2.81 2.75 -11.72
N ASN A 181 -2.66 3.91 -11.09
CA ASN A 181 -3.78 4.67 -10.54
C ASN A 181 -4.71 5.24 -11.62
N CYS A 182 -4.16 5.67 -12.76
CA CYS A 182 -4.96 6.11 -13.90
C CYS A 182 -5.89 4.99 -14.42
N LEU A 183 -5.41 3.74 -14.50
CA LEU A 183 -6.28 2.62 -14.87
C LEU A 183 -7.40 2.39 -13.84
N ALA A 184 -7.10 2.48 -12.53
CA ALA A 184 -8.12 2.38 -11.49
C ALA A 184 -9.17 3.50 -11.63
N GLN A 185 -8.72 4.73 -11.87
CA GLN A 185 -9.58 5.88 -12.12
C GLN A 185 -10.51 5.65 -13.31
N GLU A 186 -9.99 5.18 -14.45
CA GLU A 186 -10.79 4.92 -15.65
C GLU A 186 -11.86 3.84 -15.41
N ILE A 187 -11.55 2.81 -14.62
CA ILE A 187 -12.51 1.76 -14.26
C ILE A 187 -13.62 2.30 -13.36
N ILE A 188 -13.27 3.11 -12.35
CA ILE A 188 -14.24 3.80 -11.49
C ILE A 188 -15.13 4.71 -12.35
N GLU A 189 -14.54 5.52 -13.23
CA GLU A 189 -15.32 6.45 -14.07
C GLU A 189 -16.28 5.72 -15.04
N GLU A 190 -15.91 4.55 -15.56
CA GLU A 190 -16.83 3.72 -16.34
C GLU A 190 -17.94 3.11 -15.47
N ALA A 191 -17.60 2.62 -14.27
CA ALA A 191 -18.57 2.05 -13.34
C ALA A 191 -19.62 3.07 -12.87
N PHE A 192 -19.22 4.32 -12.70
CA PHE A 192 -20.09 5.43 -12.29
C PHE A 192 -20.60 6.25 -13.49
N SER A 193 -20.84 5.59 -14.62
CA SER A 193 -21.42 6.20 -15.82
C SER A 193 -22.85 5.71 -16.09
N SER A 194 -23.60 6.44 -16.92
CA SER A 194 -24.93 6.08 -17.42
C SER A 194 -24.92 4.83 -18.31
N ARG A 195 -23.73 4.34 -18.71
CA ARG A 195 -23.59 3.05 -19.37
C ARG A 195 -23.79 1.87 -18.41
N VAL A 196 -23.53 2.07 -17.12
CA VAL A 196 -23.58 1.03 -16.08
C VAL A 196 -24.73 1.29 -15.11
N ILE A 197 -24.88 2.53 -14.68
CA ILE A 197 -25.90 2.93 -13.70
C ILE A 197 -27.12 3.49 -14.44
N THR A 198 -28.24 2.78 -14.34
CA THR A 198 -29.57 3.27 -14.67
C THR A 198 -30.35 3.49 -13.37
N PRO A 199 -30.58 4.75 -12.95
CA PRO A 199 -31.32 5.03 -11.72
C PRO A 199 -32.74 4.42 -11.75
N GLY A 200 -33.15 3.82 -10.64
CA GLY A 200 -34.40 3.06 -10.49
C GLY A 200 -34.31 1.60 -10.95
N VAL A 201 -33.16 1.15 -11.46
CA VAL A 201 -32.94 -0.22 -11.92
C VAL A 201 -31.67 -0.82 -11.31
N THR A 202 -30.52 -0.16 -11.49
CA THR A 202 -29.21 -0.66 -11.02
C THR A 202 -29.11 -0.56 -9.50
N THR A 203 -28.61 -1.61 -8.86
CA THR A 203 -28.31 -1.64 -7.43
C THR A 203 -26.84 -1.30 -7.16
N THR A 204 -26.49 -0.96 -5.92
CA THR A 204 -25.08 -0.81 -5.54
C THR A 204 -24.29 -2.11 -5.74
N THR A 205 -24.90 -3.27 -5.45
CA THR A 205 -24.32 -4.60 -5.65
C THR A 205 -23.98 -4.87 -7.13
N ASP A 206 -24.84 -4.44 -8.07
CA ASP A 206 -24.57 -4.59 -9.51
C ASP A 206 -23.29 -3.83 -9.92
N VAL A 207 -23.04 -2.66 -9.32
CA VAL A 207 -21.84 -1.86 -9.58
C VAL A 207 -20.59 -2.52 -9.01
N GLU A 208 -20.67 -3.12 -7.81
CA GLU A 208 -19.56 -3.91 -7.23
C GLU A 208 -19.16 -5.07 -8.16
N TRP A 209 -20.14 -5.81 -8.69
CA TRP A 209 -19.88 -6.88 -9.67
C TRP A 209 -19.30 -6.36 -10.96
N PHE A 210 -19.81 -5.23 -11.49
CA PHE A 210 -19.23 -4.60 -12.67
C PHE A 210 -17.76 -4.26 -12.48
N LEU A 211 -17.38 -3.68 -11.34
CA LEU A 211 -15.99 -3.34 -11.01
C LEU A 211 -15.09 -4.59 -11.05
N MET A 212 -15.54 -5.68 -10.42
CA MET A 212 -14.78 -6.95 -10.40
C MET A 212 -14.65 -7.56 -11.81
N GLU A 213 -15.72 -7.54 -12.62
CA GLU A 213 -15.67 -8.02 -14.00
C GLU A 213 -14.76 -7.14 -14.88
N ALA A 214 -14.82 -5.81 -14.72
CA ALA A 214 -13.97 -4.86 -15.43
C ALA A 214 -12.48 -5.12 -15.20
N VAL A 215 -12.09 -5.36 -13.94
CA VAL A 215 -10.71 -5.70 -13.57
C VAL A 215 -10.30 -7.06 -14.13
N SER A 216 -11.18 -8.07 -14.03
CA SER A 216 -10.94 -9.40 -14.58
C SER A 216 -10.73 -9.41 -16.09
N LEU A 217 -11.48 -8.59 -16.84
CA LEU A 217 -11.33 -8.42 -18.30
C LEU A 217 -9.95 -7.83 -18.69
N GLN A 218 -9.29 -7.11 -17.79
CA GLN A 218 -7.92 -6.64 -17.99
C GLN A 218 -6.86 -7.73 -17.70
N GLY A 219 -7.27 -8.85 -17.12
CA GLY A 219 -6.40 -9.90 -16.61
C GLY A 219 -5.70 -9.50 -15.31
N LEU A 220 -6.38 -8.69 -14.50
CA LEU A 220 -5.93 -8.19 -13.21
C LEU A 220 -6.84 -8.74 -12.09
N GLU A 221 -6.48 -8.44 -10.84
CA GLU A 221 -7.26 -8.80 -9.65
C GLU A 221 -7.51 -7.56 -8.79
N CYS A 222 -8.68 -7.50 -8.16
CA CYS A 222 -8.92 -6.57 -7.06
C CYS A 222 -8.18 -7.10 -5.82
N TRP A 223 -7.52 -6.24 -5.04
CA TRP A 223 -6.82 -6.72 -3.84
C TRP A 223 -7.76 -6.90 -2.64
N PHE A 224 -8.96 -6.33 -2.72
CA PHE A 224 -10.10 -6.57 -1.84
C PHE A 224 -11.39 -6.56 -2.67
N THR A 225 -12.52 -6.95 -2.08
CA THR A 225 -13.83 -6.84 -2.72
C THR A 225 -14.27 -5.37 -2.72
N PRO A 226 -14.51 -4.75 -3.89
CA PRO A 226 -14.96 -3.36 -3.94
C PRO A 226 -16.23 -3.16 -3.13
N THR A 227 -16.38 -1.99 -2.51
CA THR A 227 -17.60 -1.61 -1.82
C THR A 227 -18.27 -0.46 -2.56
N VAL A 228 -19.57 -0.60 -2.84
CA VAL A 228 -20.43 0.49 -3.28
C VAL A 228 -21.61 0.60 -2.32
N ASP A 229 -21.78 1.80 -1.77
CA ASP A 229 -22.90 2.12 -0.88
C ASP A 229 -23.41 3.52 -1.16
N LEU A 230 -24.55 3.88 -0.57
CA LEU A 230 -25.16 5.18 -0.80
C LEU A 230 -25.68 5.85 0.48
N GLN A 231 -25.76 7.17 0.42
CA GLN A 231 -26.45 8.04 1.37
C GLN A 231 -27.61 8.73 0.67
N ARG A 232 -28.78 8.76 1.33
CA ARG A 232 -30.02 9.28 0.76
C ARG A 232 -30.67 10.27 1.70
N LYS A 233 -31.12 11.39 1.15
CA LYS A 233 -31.90 12.41 1.85
C LYS A 233 -33.12 11.80 2.54
N PHE A 234 -33.36 12.17 3.79
CA PHE A 234 -34.45 11.66 4.62
C PHE A 234 -34.36 10.17 4.93
N ASN A 235 -33.15 9.62 4.86
CA ASN A 235 -32.82 8.30 5.34
C ASN A 235 -31.68 8.42 6.36
N PRO A 236 -31.95 8.27 7.66
CA PRO A 236 -30.93 8.45 8.69
C PRO A 236 -29.90 7.31 8.73
N SER A 237 -30.02 6.28 7.89
CA SER A 237 -28.99 5.25 7.78
C SER A 237 -27.78 5.79 6.99
N GLY A 238 -26.62 5.83 7.64
CA GLY A 238 -25.42 6.48 7.11
C GLY A 238 -24.79 5.79 5.89
N ARG A 239 -24.91 4.46 5.73
CA ARG A 239 -24.40 3.72 4.56
C ARG A 239 -25.41 2.64 4.18
N ILE A 240 -26.03 2.78 3.02
CA ILE A 240 -27.03 1.85 2.50
C ILE A 240 -26.38 0.98 1.42
N ARG A 241 -26.52 -0.34 1.57
CA ARG A 241 -25.97 -1.36 0.66
C ARG A 241 -27.10 -2.22 0.12
N ASP A 242 -26.84 -2.89 -1.00
CA ASP A 242 -27.80 -3.75 -1.69
C ASP A 242 -29.12 -3.03 -1.99
N GLU A 243 -28.99 -1.79 -2.46
CA GLU A 243 -30.12 -0.87 -2.66
C GLU A 243 -30.15 -0.34 -4.09
N ILE A 244 -31.36 -0.10 -4.58
CA ILE A 244 -31.59 0.52 -5.89
C ILE A 244 -31.13 1.98 -5.84
N ILE A 245 -30.28 2.34 -6.79
CA ILE A 245 -29.75 3.69 -6.95
C ILE A 245 -30.83 4.62 -7.49
N LEU A 246 -31.05 5.77 -6.86
CA LEU A 246 -32.08 6.76 -7.24
C LEU A 246 -31.46 8.15 -7.50
N PRO A 247 -32.12 9.00 -8.31
CA PRO A 247 -31.73 10.40 -8.42
C PRO A 247 -31.74 11.12 -7.06
N GLY A 248 -30.69 11.89 -6.79
CA GLY A 248 -30.45 12.58 -5.53
C GLY A 248 -29.54 11.82 -4.55
N ASP A 249 -29.21 10.56 -4.82
CA ASP A 249 -28.31 9.78 -3.97
C ASP A 249 -26.85 10.27 -4.07
N ILE A 250 -26.14 10.15 -2.96
CA ILE A 250 -24.68 10.24 -2.91
C ILE A 250 -24.16 8.81 -2.84
N LEU A 251 -23.54 8.34 -3.93
CA LEU A 251 -22.86 7.06 -3.97
C LEU A 251 -21.45 7.21 -3.42
N HIS A 252 -20.99 6.18 -2.73
CA HIS A 252 -19.62 5.99 -2.29
C HIS A 252 -19.06 4.74 -2.97
N CYS A 253 -17.84 4.83 -3.48
CA CYS A 253 -17.07 3.75 -4.06
C CYS A 253 -15.80 3.59 -3.25
N ASP A 254 -15.43 2.36 -2.93
CA ASP A 254 -14.14 1.97 -2.36
C ASP A 254 -13.56 0.83 -3.22
N PHE A 255 -12.44 1.10 -3.89
CA PHE A 255 -11.95 0.25 -4.97
C PHE A 255 -10.42 0.24 -5.10
N GLY A 256 -9.84 -0.97 -5.16
CA GLY A 256 -8.42 -1.16 -5.37
C GLY A 256 -8.05 -2.40 -6.17
N LEU A 257 -7.06 -2.25 -7.05
CA LEU A 257 -6.55 -3.32 -7.92
C LEU A 257 -5.06 -3.57 -7.72
N LYS A 258 -4.58 -4.74 -8.17
CA LYS A 258 -3.14 -5.04 -8.28
C LYS A 258 -2.69 -4.92 -9.73
N TYR A 259 -1.71 -4.06 -9.99
CA TYR A 259 -1.09 -3.96 -11.30
C TYR A 259 0.39 -3.57 -11.24
N MET A 260 1.23 -4.30 -12.00
CA MET A 260 2.68 -4.11 -12.04
C MET A 260 3.38 -4.12 -10.67
N GLY A 261 2.92 -4.99 -9.76
CA GLY A 261 3.50 -5.15 -8.42
C GLY A 261 3.12 -4.05 -7.42
N LEU A 262 2.08 -3.26 -7.72
CA LEU A 262 1.56 -2.20 -6.86
C LEU A 262 0.04 -2.34 -6.71
N CYS A 263 -0.46 -2.00 -5.53
CA CYS A 263 -1.88 -1.90 -5.19
C CYS A 263 -2.33 -0.43 -5.34
N THR A 264 -3.55 -0.21 -5.81
CA THR A 264 -4.24 1.09 -5.68
C THR A 264 -5.25 1.01 -4.54
N ASP A 265 -5.58 2.14 -3.95
CA ASP A 265 -6.69 2.26 -3.01
C ASP A 265 -7.33 3.63 -3.20
N THR A 266 -8.64 3.67 -3.36
CA THR A 266 -9.34 4.90 -3.69
C THR A 266 -10.80 4.82 -3.28
N GLN A 267 -11.20 5.78 -2.46
CA GLN A 267 -12.57 6.11 -2.12
C GLN A 267 -13.01 7.41 -2.77
N ARG A 268 -14.07 7.34 -3.57
CA ARG A 268 -14.68 8.52 -4.19
C ARG A 268 -16.18 8.51 -3.99
N ILE A 269 -16.74 9.72 -3.90
CA ILE A 269 -18.18 9.93 -3.89
C ILE A 269 -18.68 10.49 -5.23
N PHE A 270 -19.87 10.07 -5.61
CA PHE A 270 -20.56 10.47 -6.84
C PHE A 270 -21.98 10.91 -6.52
N TYR A 271 -22.46 11.97 -7.17
CA TYR A 271 -23.86 12.39 -7.05
C TYR A 271 -24.68 11.89 -8.23
N VAL A 272 -25.86 11.32 -7.98
CA VAL A 272 -26.79 10.88 -9.02
C VAL A 272 -27.71 12.06 -9.37
N PRO A 273 -27.58 12.71 -10.54
CA PRO A 273 -28.32 13.93 -10.84
C PRO A 273 -29.81 13.68 -11.05
N TYR A 274 -30.66 14.62 -10.61
CA TYR A 274 -32.01 14.77 -11.12
C TYR A 274 -31.98 15.27 -12.57
N ALA A 275 -33.10 15.10 -13.29
CA ALA A 275 -33.23 15.57 -14.66
C ALA A 275 -32.92 17.08 -14.77
N GLY A 276 -31.94 17.43 -15.59
CA GLY A 276 -31.50 18.81 -15.82
C GLY A 276 -30.38 19.30 -14.90
N GLU A 277 -30.00 18.55 -13.86
CA GLU A 277 -28.82 18.86 -13.05
C GLU A 277 -27.54 18.51 -13.81
N THR A 278 -26.55 19.40 -13.76
CA THR A 278 -25.26 19.25 -14.46
C THR A 278 -24.06 19.29 -13.51
N GLU A 279 -24.29 19.55 -12.24
CA GLU A 279 -23.31 19.57 -11.14
C GLU A 279 -23.99 19.08 -9.85
N PRO A 280 -23.22 18.56 -8.87
CA PRO A 280 -23.76 18.30 -7.54
C PRO A 280 -24.35 19.58 -6.93
N PRO A 281 -25.42 19.51 -6.13
CA PRO A 281 -25.99 20.67 -5.45
C PRO A 281 -24.95 21.44 -4.64
N ALA A 282 -25.03 22.78 -4.65
CA ALA A 282 -24.04 23.64 -4.00
C ALA A 282 -23.82 23.35 -2.51
N TYR A 283 -24.83 22.84 -1.80
CA TYR A 283 -24.69 22.46 -0.40
C TYR A 283 -23.85 21.19 -0.18
N LEU A 284 -23.88 20.25 -1.13
CA LEU A 284 -23.02 19.07 -1.13
C LEU A 284 -21.60 19.42 -1.54
N GLN A 285 -21.42 20.36 -2.48
CA GLN A 285 -20.09 20.88 -2.83
C GLN A 285 -19.41 21.54 -1.62
N ARG A 286 -20.11 22.37 -0.86
CA ARG A 286 -19.59 22.95 0.39
C ARG A 286 -19.25 21.91 1.46
N ALA A 287 -20.00 20.80 1.52
CA ALA A 287 -19.67 19.69 2.41
C ALA A 287 -18.37 18.99 1.95
N TYR A 288 -18.20 18.83 0.64
CA TYR A 288 -17.00 18.27 0.03
C TYR A 288 -15.75 19.12 0.23
N GLU A 289 -15.87 20.45 0.13
CA GLU A 289 -14.79 21.39 0.43
C GLU A 289 -14.24 21.23 1.87
N LYS A 290 -15.07 20.83 2.84
CA LYS A 290 -14.61 20.55 4.21
C LYS A 290 -13.71 19.33 4.30
N THR A 291 -14.04 18.26 3.57
CA THR A 291 -13.19 17.06 3.50
C THR A 291 -11.90 17.37 2.75
N LEU A 292 -11.95 18.17 1.68
CA LEU A 292 -10.75 18.68 1.00
C LEU A 292 -9.83 19.43 1.96
N ARG A 293 -10.38 20.36 2.75
CA ARG A 293 -9.60 21.07 3.76
C ARG A 293 -8.97 20.11 4.77
N PHE A 294 -9.66 19.04 5.15
CA PHE A 294 -9.08 18.05 6.06
C PHE A 294 -7.91 17.29 5.43
N MET A 295 -7.97 16.95 4.14
CA MET A 295 -6.83 16.37 3.42
C MET A 295 -5.61 17.30 3.42
N ASP A 296 -5.82 18.60 3.25
CA ASP A 296 -4.75 19.61 3.34
C ASP A 296 -4.13 19.67 4.74
N ILE A 297 -4.96 19.63 5.79
CA ILE A 297 -4.49 19.60 7.18
C ILE A 297 -3.60 18.38 7.45
N VAL A 298 -3.96 17.21 6.91
CA VAL A 298 -3.12 16.00 7.03
C VAL A 298 -1.80 16.20 6.30
N ALA A 299 -1.83 16.75 5.08
CA ALA A 299 -0.62 17.05 4.31
C ALA A 299 0.33 18.02 5.05
N GLU A 300 -0.21 19.10 5.62
CA GLU A 300 0.52 20.08 6.43
C GLU A 300 1.22 19.44 7.64
N ASN A 301 0.63 18.39 8.21
CA ASN A 301 1.15 17.69 9.37
C ASN A 301 2.13 16.55 9.05
N CYS A 302 2.19 16.11 7.79
CA CYS A 302 3.21 15.19 7.30
C CYS A 302 4.58 15.89 7.25
N ILE A 303 5.40 15.63 8.28
CA ILE A 303 6.76 16.17 8.40
C ILE A 303 7.71 14.99 8.61
N THR A 304 8.86 15.00 7.92
CA THR A 304 9.87 13.97 8.03
C THR A 304 10.28 13.76 9.49
N GLY A 305 10.26 12.50 9.94
CA GLY A 305 10.61 12.10 11.30
C GLY A 305 9.48 12.14 12.31
N ARG A 306 8.30 12.72 11.98
CA ARG A 306 7.11 12.55 12.83
C ARG A 306 6.58 11.13 12.73
N THR A 307 6.03 10.61 13.82
CA THR A 307 5.36 9.31 13.79
C THR A 307 3.96 9.43 13.19
N GLY A 308 3.39 8.30 12.74
CA GLY A 308 2.00 8.27 12.28
C GLY A 308 1.00 8.75 13.33
N ASP A 309 1.25 8.41 14.60
CA ASP A 309 0.44 8.84 15.75
C ASP A 309 0.55 10.34 16.02
N GLU A 310 1.74 10.92 15.88
CA GLU A 310 1.91 12.37 15.99
C GLU A 310 1.18 13.11 14.86
N ILE A 311 1.22 12.57 13.63
CA ILE A 311 0.50 13.14 12.48
C ILE A 311 -1.01 13.06 12.73
N LEU A 312 -1.51 11.91 13.19
CA LEU A 312 -2.93 11.70 13.52
C LEU A 312 -3.42 12.71 14.55
N VAL A 313 -2.77 12.78 15.71
CA VAL A 313 -3.19 13.64 16.83
C VAL A 313 -3.20 15.11 16.41
N LYS A 314 -2.16 15.57 15.70
CA LYS A 314 -2.07 16.97 15.26
C LYS A 314 -3.10 17.31 14.20
N SER A 315 -3.32 16.43 13.22
CA SER A 315 -4.25 16.67 12.12
C SER A 315 -5.70 16.72 12.62
N VAL A 316 -6.08 15.79 13.50
CA VAL A 316 -7.42 15.76 14.10
C VAL A 316 -7.66 17.01 14.95
N GLN A 317 -6.72 17.36 15.84
CA GLN A 317 -6.85 18.56 16.67
C GLN A 317 -6.99 19.83 15.82
N GLN A 318 -6.15 20.00 14.79
CA GLN A 318 -6.22 21.17 13.91
C GLN A 318 -7.56 21.23 13.17
N ALA A 319 -8.07 20.10 12.66
CA ALA A 319 -9.36 20.05 12.00
C ALA A 319 -10.53 20.39 12.93
N GLU A 320 -10.52 19.90 14.18
CA GLU A 320 -11.51 20.27 15.19
C GLU A 320 -11.46 21.75 15.55
N ASP A 321 -10.26 22.33 15.68
CA ASP A 321 -10.05 23.76 15.93
C ASP A 321 -10.56 24.62 14.76
N GLU A 322 -10.50 24.10 13.52
CA GLU A 322 -11.10 24.70 12.32
C GLU A 322 -12.63 24.45 12.20
N GLY A 323 -13.24 23.77 13.18
CA GLY A 323 -14.68 23.51 13.24
C GLY A 323 -15.17 22.35 12.38
N LEU A 324 -14.26 21.46 11.96
CA LEU A 324 -14.59 20.23 11.26
C LEU A 324 -14.96 19.12 12.25
N ARG A 325 -15.58 18.05 11.74
CA ARG A 325 -15.83 16.81 12.49
C ARG A 325 -15.08 15.68 11.78
N PRO A 326 -13.76 15.56 12.00
CA PRO A 326 -12.88 14.68 11.26
C PRO A 326 -12.97 13.22 11.72
N HIS A 327 -12.66 12.29 10.81
CA HIS A 327 -12.25 10.92 11.12
C HIS A 327 -11.08 10.55 10.20
N LEU A 328 -9.92 10.18 10.76
CA LEU A 328 -8.69 9.92 10.01
C LEU A 328 -8.21 8.48 10.24
N TYR A 329 -8.03 7.74 9.15
CA TYR A 329 -7.73 6.31 9.15
C TYR A 329 -6.86 5.92 7.95
N THR A 330 -5.87 6.76 7.70
CA THR A 330 -4.94 6.69 6.58
C THR A 330 -3.86 5.63 6.80
N HIS A 331 -3.54 4.88 5.75
CA HIS A 331 -2.51 3.83 5.83
C HIS A 331 -1.51 3.90 4.65
N PRO A 332 -0.30 3.35 4.82
CA PRO A 332 0.63 3.19 3.71
C PRO A 332 0.03 2.30 2.61
N ILE A 333 0.41 2.58 1.35
CA ILE A 333 -0.02 1.82 0.16
C ILE A 333 1.21 1.55 -0.72
N GLY A 334 1.25 0.39 -1.39
CA GLY A 334 2.38 0.04 -2.25
C GLY A 334 2.31 -1.38 -2.78
N VAL A 335 3.27 -2.23 -2.39
CA VAL A 335 3.27 -3.65 -2.78
C VAL A 335 2.02 -4.37 -2.25
N HIS A 336 1.58 -3.98 -1.05
CA HIS A 336 0.35 -4.44 -0.40
C HIS A 336 -0.68 -3.29 -0.38
N GLY A 337 -1.96 -3.62 -0.21
CA GLY A 337 -3.07 -2.64 -0.03
C GLY A 337 -2.87 -1.85 1.27
N HIS A 338 -3.15 -2.50 2.40
CA HIS A 338 -2.55 -2.08 3.66
C HIS A 338 -1.06 -2.43 3.63
N ALA A 339 -0.17 -1.43 3.45
CA ALA A 339 1.26 -1.64 3.28
C ALA A 339 2.08 -1.33 4.54
N ALA A 340 3.37 -1.66 4.50
CA ALA A 340 4.30 -1.33 5.56
C ALA A 340 4.62 0.17 5.57
N GLY A 341 4.72 0.76 6.76
CA GLY A 341 5.04 2.17 6.98
C GLY A 341 4.29 2.73 8.19
N PRO A 342 4.40 4.04 8.44
CA PRO A 342 3.67 4.70 9.51
C PRO A 342 2.16 4.60 9.29
N THR A 343 1.41 4.00 10.21
CA THR A 343 -0.06 4.01 10.14
C THR A 343 -0.59 5.31 10.76
N ILE A 344 -1.51 6.01 10.08
CA ILE A 344 -2.06 7.30 10.52
C ILE A 344 -3.56 7.12 10.82
N GLY A 345 -3.85 6.57 12.00
CA GLY A 345 -5.21 6.29 12.46
C GLY A 345 -5.78 4.97 11.96
N LEU A 346 -6.92 4.57 12.53
CA LEU A 346 -7.63 3.34 12.21
C LEU A 346 -9.12 3.58 12.22
N TYR A 347 -9.85 3.03 11.25
CA TYR A 347 -11.28 3.30 11.11
C TYR A 347 -12.10 2.94 12.37
N TYR A 348 -11.70 1.86 13.06
CA TYR A 348 -12.40 1.30 14.22
C TYR A 348 -11.85 1.75 15.59
N LYS A 349 -10.85 2.63 15.62
CA LYS A 349 -10.16 3.02 16.86
C LYS A 349 -9.89 4.52 16.88
N ASP A 350 -10.35 5.17 17.94
CA ASP A 350 -10.04 6.58 18.19
C ASP A 350 -8.62 6.74 18.78
N GLY A 351 -7.92 7.78 18.36
CA GLY A 351 -6.61 8.16 18.90
C GLY A 351 -5.43 7.30 18.40
N PRO A 352 -4.27 7.40 19.05
CA PRO A 352 -3.02 6.77 18.61
C PRO A 352 -3.14 5.27 18.33
N VAL A 353 -2.55 4.82 17.24
CA VAL A 353 -2.51 3.43 16.77
C VAL A 353 -1.60 2.58 17.65
N GLY A 354 -0.42 3.06 18.01
CA GLY A 354 0.66 2.25 18.59
C GLY A 354 1.35 1.37 17.53
N GLY A 355 2.46 0.70 17.88
CA GLY A 355 3.19 -0.17 16.95
C GLY A 355 3.66 0.61 15.72
N MET A 356 3.14 0.28 14.52
CA MET A 356 3.44 1.02 13.29
C MET A 356 2.99 2.50 13.32
N GLY A 357 2.06 2.89 14.20
CA GLY A 357 1.77 4.31 14.46
C GLY A 357 2.94 5.08 15.04
N GLU A 358 3.87 4.40 15.74
CA GLU A 358 5.06 5.00 16.33
C GLU A 358 6.25 5.02 15.35
N TYR A 359 6.11 4.41 14.18
CA TYR A 359 7.16 4.43 13.16
C TYR A 359 7.27 5.81 12.49
N PRO A 360 8.48 6.37 12.30
CA PRO A 360 8.64 7.71 11.73
C PRO A 360 8.40 7.75 10.21
N LEU A 361 7.76 8.82 9.76
CA LEU A 361 7.56 9.14 8.35
C LEU A 361 8.87 9.52 7.65
N TYR A 362 9.12 8.91 6.49
CA TYR A 362 10.23 9.26 5.60
C TYR A 362 9.75 9.64 4.20
N PRO A 363 10.51 10.49 3.48
CA PRO A 363 10.21 10.83 2.08
C PRO A 363 10.10 9.62 1.16
N ASN A 364 9.29 9.79 0.11
CA ASN A 364 8.88 8.78 -0.87
C ASN A 364 8.07 7.62 -0.28
N THR A 365 7.30 7.87 0.77
CA THR A 365 6.29 6.94 1.28
C THR A 365 4.95 7.27 0.61
N CYS A 366 4.28 6.26 0.07
CA CYS A 366 2.93 6.43 -0.49
C CYS A 366 1.86 6.06 0.53
N TYR A 367 0.74 6.79 0.48
CA TYR A 367 -0.42 6.58 1.32
C TYR A 367 -1.69 6.45 0.51
N ALA A 368 -2.56 5.60 1.00
CA ALA A 368 -4.00 5.71 0.87
C ALA A 368 -4.44 6.80 1.86
N LEU A 369 -4.58 8.06 1.40
CA LEU A 369 -4.99 9.18 2.25
C LEU A 369 -6.49 9.10 2.54
N GLU A 370 -6.84 8.15 3.40
CA GLU A 370 -8.21 7.76 3.72
C GLU A 370 -8.74 8.51 4.96
N LEU A 371 -9.86 9.22 4.79
CA LEU A 371 -10.50 10.01 5.82
C LEU A 371 -11.96 10.33 5.49
N ASN A 372 -12.71 10.84 6.46
CA ASN A 372 -14.00 11.48 6.20
C ASN A 372 -14.23 12.69 7.10
N THR A 373 -15.19 13.52 6.69
CA THR A 373 -15.80 14.52 7.58
C THR A 373 -17.30 14.31 7.68
N LYS A 374 -17.83 14.48 8.89
CA LYS A 374 -19.28 14.46 9.16
C LYS A 374 -19.86 15.87 9.02
N VAL A 375 -20.81 16.06 8.10
CA VAL A 375 -21.40 17.38 7.81
C VAL A 375 -22.91 17.33 8.00
N SER A 376 -23.45 18.24 8.82
CA SER A 376 -24.90 18.39 8.96
C SER A 376 -25.42 19.22 7.78
N ILE A 377 -26.41 18.71 7.07
CA ILE A 377 -26.93 19.30 5.84
C ILE A 377 -28.33 19.90 6.10
N PRO A 378 -28.48 21.24 6.15
CA PRO A 378 -29.78 21.89 6.40
C PRO A 378 -30.85 21.50 5.39
N GLU A 379 -30.49 21.35 4.12
CA GLU A 379 -31.38 20.92 3.05
C GLU A 379 -31.95 19.51 3.28
N TRP A 380 -31.32 18.71 4.15
CA TRP A 380 -31.72 17.37 4.58
C TRP A 380 -32.27 17.38 6.01
N LYS A 381 -32.76 18.53 6.53
CA LYS A 381 -33.24 18.71 7.91
C LYS A 381 -32.16 18.41 8.96
N ASP A 382 -30.95 18.90 8.69
CA ASP A 382 -29.77 18.76 9.55
C ASP A 382 -29.32 17.31 9.75
N GLU A 383 -29.73 16.40 8.86
CA GLU A 383 -29.18 15.05 8.77
C GLU A 383 -27.67 15.10 8.54
N GLU A 384 -26.98 14.15 9.16
CA GLU A 384 -25.54 14.00 9.02
C GLU A 384 -25.20 13.22 7.75
N VAL A 385 -24.31 13.79 6.94
CA VAL A 385 -23.75 13.16 5.75
C VAL A 385 -22.26 12.96 5.96
N TRP A 386 -21.78 11.75 5.64
CA TRP A 386 -20.38 11.38 5.71
C TRP A 386 -19.76 11.62 4.36
N ILE A 387 -18.83 12.57 4.29
CA ILE A 387 -18.08 12.86 3.08
C ILE A 387 -16.76 12.09 3.14
N MET A 388 -16.82 10.84 2.69
CA MET A 388 -15.72 9.87 2.66
C MET A 388 -14.83 10.12 1.45
N ARG A 389 -13.52 9.98 1.64
CA ARG A 389 -12.56 10.15 0.56
C ARG A 389 -11.24 9.46 0.85
N GLU A 390 -10.65 8.98 -0.22
CA GLU A 390 -9.30 8.44 -0.21
C GLU A 390 -8.67 8.64 -1.58
N GLU A 391 -7.42 9.13 -1.56
CA GLU A 391 -6.63 9.29 -2.76
C GLU A 391 -5.24 8.71 -2.51
N THR A 392 -4.69 8.04 -3.52
CA THR A 392 -3.30 7.60 -3.47
C THR A 392 -2.37 8.80 -3.63
N VAL A 393 -1.56 9.07 -2.60
CA VAL A 393 -0.62 10.21 -2.52
C VAL A 393 0.79 9.75 -2.20
N CYS A 394 1.79 10.59 -2.48
CA CYS A 394 3.18 10.37 -2.12
C CYS A 394 3.71 11.54 -1.28
N PHE A 395 4.23 11.24 -0.09
CA PHE A 395 4.95 12.21 0.73
C PHE A 395 6.38 12.37 0.19
N LYS A 396 6.73 13.56 -0.31
CA LYS A 396 8.09 13.85 -0.81
C LYS A 396 8.79 14.98 -0.06
N ARG A 397 8.02 15.92 0.47
CA ARG A 397 8.49 17.15 1.11
C ARG A 397 7.58 17.45 2.28
N ASP A 398 8.16 17.97 3.34
CA ASP A 398 7.44 18.38 4.54
C ASP A 398 6.28 19.31 4.19
N GLY A 399 5.09 19.01 4.70
CA GLY A 399 3.87 19.80 4.49
C GLY A 399 3.18 19.59 3.13
N GLU A 400 3.69 18.70 2.26
CA GLU A 400 3.16 18.50 0.91
C GLU A 400 2.93 17.01 0.59
N LEU A 401 1.78 16.70 0.01
CA LEU A 401 1.44 15.38 -0.55
C LEU A 401 1.23 15.48 -2.06
N GLU A 402 1.96 14.67 -2.82
CA GLU A 402 1.82 14.60 -4.27
C GLU A 402 0.74 13.58 -4.65
N TYR A 403 -0.39 14.06 -5.18
CA TYR A 403 -1.46 13.21 -5.68
C TYR A 403 -1.01 12.43 -6.93
N LEU A 404 -1.30 11.12 -6.94
CA LEU A 404 -0.97 10.22 -8.04
C LEU A 404 -2.10 10.06 -9.07
N MET A 405 -3.26 10.66 -8.79
CA MET A 405 -4.43 10.72 -9.67
C MET A 405 -4.81 12.17 -10.01
N GLU A 406 -5.38 12.35 -11.19
CA GLU A 406 -6.00 13.61 -11.60
C GLU A 406 -7.45 13.69 -11.08
N ASP A 407 -8.04 14.88 -11.19
CA ASP A 407 -9.40 15.18 -10.71
C ASP A 407 -9.67 14.74 -9.26
N HIS A 408 -8.62 14.70 -8.43
CA HIS A 408 -8.75 14.27 -7.05
C HIS A 408 -9.77 15.17 -6.34
N ASP A 409 -9.76 16.47 -6.60
CA ASP A 409 -10.57 17.54 -6.01
C ASP A 409 -11.95 17.75 -6.64
N VAL A 410 -12.43 16.86 -7.50
CA VAL A 410 -13.70 17.01 -8.21
C VAL A 410 -14.79 16.11 -7.62
N PHE A 411 -15.88 16.71 -7.15
CA PHE A 411 -17.10 15.97 -6.81
C PHE A 411 -17.86 15.59 -8.11
N LYS A 412 -17.68 14.36 -8.57
CA LYS A 412 -18.20 13.88 -9.85
C LYS A 412 -19.70 13.54 -9.80
N LEU A 413 -20.34 13.62 -10.97
CA LEU A 413 -21.68 13.08 -11.21
C LEU A 413 -21.59 11.63 -11.70
N VAL A 414 -22.66 10.88 -11.50
CA VAL A 414 -22.95 9.72 -12.35
C VAL A 414 -23.36 10.23 -13.73
N LYS A 415 -22.53 10.00 -14.76
CA LYS A 415 -22.67 10.59 -16.11
C LYS A 415 -22.95 9.61 -17.21
#